data_AF-A0A7S0EBG5-F1
#
_entry.id   AF-A0A7S0EBG5-F1
#
_cell.length_a   1.000
_cell.length_b   1.000
_cell.length_c   1.000
_cell.angle_alpha   90.00
_cell.angle_beta   90.00
_cell.angle_gamma   90.00
#
_symmetry.space_group_name_H-M   'P 1'
#
loop_
_entity.id
_entity.type
_entity.pdbx_description
1 polymer ?
#
loop_
_entity_poly.entity_id
_entity_poly.type
_entity_poly.pdbx_seq_one_letter_code
_entity_poly.pdbx_strand_id
1 'polypeptide(L)'
;NTLPNTLDTTLVAFTEAPEAPYSFIITGDIAAMWLRDATNQVLPYLRFVKQDPRLARVLAGLIARQTDQVLSDPYANAHTQHVYEASPNAADVTSSQGYGSSRLGGMRPGIFERKYELDSLMAFLKLSRSYYAATGDPAPFGQQWRSAVASVRAVLRALQASSAEEARLPGGPAYTFARSSSAPTDTLLHGVGEPAARTGMSRSMFW
;
A
#
# COMPACT_ATOMS: atom_id res chain seq x y z
N ASN A 1 -14.52 -24.00 -5.87
CA ASN A 1 -15.06 -22.90 -5.05
C ASN A 1 -13.96 -21.93 -4.59
N THR A 2 -12.93 -22.37 -3.87
CA THR A 2 -11.94 -21.44 -3.28
C THR A 2 -10.93 -20.89 -4.29
N LEU A 3 -10.33 -21.73 -5.13
CA LEU A 3 -9.30 -21.28 -6.08
C LEU A 3 -9.77 -20.13 -7.00
N PRO A 4 -10.96 -20.13 -7.61
CA PRO A 4 -11.35 -19.04 -8.50
C PRO A 4 -11.99 -17.84 -7.78
N ASN A 5 -12.21 -17.90 -6.46
CA ASN A 5 -13.03 -16.90 -5.75
C ASN A 5 -12.54 -15.46 -5.95
N THR A 6 -11.23 -15.21 -5.93
CA THR A 6 -10.69 -13.86 -6.22
C THR A 6 -11.10 -13.36 -7.61
N LEU A 7 -10.94 -14.19 -8.65
CA LEU A 7 -11.31 -13.79 -10.01
C LEU A 7 -12.82 -13.67 -10.18
N ASP A 8 -13.60 -14.49 -9.48
CA ASP A 8 -15.06 -14.52 -9.58
C ASP A 8 -15.73 -13.37 -8.83
N THR A 9 -15.19 -12.96 -7.66
CA THR A 9 -15.91 -12.07 -6.73
C THR A 9 -15.16 -10.84 -6.30
N THR A 10 -13.84 -10.76 -6.47
CA THR A 10 -13.05 -9.61 -5.94
C THR A 10 -12.36 -8.79 -7.01
N LEU A 11 -12.09 -9.32 -8.21
CA LEU A 11 -11.66 -8.54 -9.37
C LEU A 11 -12.83 -7.72 -9.93
N VAL A 12 -13.05 -6.54 -9.39
CA VAL A 12 -14.22 -5.68 -9.71
C VAL A 12 -13.98 -4.72 -10.87
N ALA A 13 -12.72 -4.48 -11.25
CA ALA A 13 -12.38 -3.70 -12.43
C ALA A 13 -11.08 -4.17 -13.06
N PHE A 14 -11.06 -4.21 -14.40
CA PHE A 14 -9.91 -4.66 -15.19
C PHE A 14 -9.96 -4.03 -16.59
N THR A 15 -8.82 -3.60 -17.11
CA THR A 15 -8.68 -3.16 -18.50
C THR A 15 -8.02 -4.24 -19.35
N GLU A 16 -8.69 -4.64 -20.44
CA GLU A 16 -8.12 -5.60 -21.40
C GLU A 16 -6.96 -4.98 -22.22
N ALA A 17 -6.97 -3.66 -22.37
CA ALA A 17 -6.05 -2.91 -23.21
C ALA A 17 -4.63 -2.81 -22.57
N PRO A 18 -3.57 -3.35 -23.21
CA PRO A 18 -2.21 -3.36 -22.64
C PRO A 18 -1.58 -1.98 -22.43
N GLU A 19 -2.01 -0.97 -23.16
CA GLU A 19 -1.50 0.40 -23.11
C GLU A 19 -1.88 1.16 -21.82
N ALA A 20 -2.93 0.70 -21.13
CA ALA A 20 -3.41 1.28 -19.88
C ALA A 20 -3.80 0.16 -18.90
N PRO A 21 -2.84 -0.66 -18.46
CA PRO A 21 -3.13 -1.85 -17.65
C PRO A 21 -3.63 -1.41 -16.27
N TYR A 22 -4.77 -1.95 -15.86
CA TYR A 22 -5.42 -1.60 -14.61
C TYR A 22 -6.15 -2.82 -14.07
N SER A 23 -6.03 -3.08 -12.78
CA SER A 23 -6.85 -4.08 -12.08
C SER A 23 -7.15 -3.61 -10.68
N PHE A 24 -8.41 -3.75 -10.27
CA PHE A 24 -8.87 -3.45 -8.92
C PHE A 24 -9.48 -4.70 -8.29
N ILE A 25 -8.84 -5.17 -7.23
CA ILE A 25 -9.13 -6.38 -6.46
C ILE A 25 -9.46 -5.95 -5.04
N ILE A 26 -10.71 -6.13 -4.61
CA ILE A 26 -11.15 -5.82 -3.25
C ILE A 26 -10.81 -6.97 -2.28
N THR A 27 -10.94 -6.75 -0.97
CA THR A 27 -10.71 -7.83 0.02
C THR A 27 -11.81 -8.90 -0.02
N GLY A 28 -13.02 -8.51 -0.39
CA GLY A 28 -14.21 -9.37 -0.39
C GLY A 28 -15.44 -8.56 0.04
N ASP A 29 -15.82 -8.71 1.29
CA ASP A 29 -16.93 -7.98 1.91
C ASP A 29 -16.65 -6.48 2.16
N ILE A 30 -15.37 -6.09 2.20
CA ILE A 30 -14.97 -4.68 2.24
C ILE A 30 -14.61 -4.21 0.83
N ALA A 31 -15.32 -3.19 0.35
CA ALA A 31 -15.17 -2.63 -1.00
C ALA A 31 -13.94 -1.71 -1.15
N ALA A 32 -12.77 -2.18 -0.72
CA ALA A 32 -11.50 -1.48 -0.88
C ALA A 32 -10.35 -2.47 -1.14
N MET A 33 -9.26 -1.96 -1.71
CA MET A 33 -8.08 -2.75 -2.02
C MET A 33 -7.02 -2.51 -0.95
N TRP A 34 -6.68 -3.57 -0.20
CA TRP A 34 -5.44 -3.64 0.55
C TRP A 34 -4.31 -4.14 -0.35
N LEU A 35 -3.13 -3.52 -0.25
CA LEU A 35 -1.95 -3.98 -1.01
C LEU A 35 -1.61 -5.43 -0.64
N ARG A 36 -1.58 -5.74 0.66
CA ARG A 36 -1.35 -7.09 1.20
C ARG A 36 -2.32 -8.11 0.62
N ASP A 37 -3.61 -7.85 0.74
CA ASP A 37 -4.69 -8.77 0.42
C ASP A 37 -4.73 -9.05 -1.08
N ALA A 38 -4.75 -7.98 -1.90
CA ALA A 38 -4.79 -8.13 -3.35
C ALA A 38 -3.58 -8.90 -3.89
N THR A 39 -2.38 -8.67 -3.32
CA THR A 39 -1.21 -9.48 -3.67
C THR A 39 -1.42 -10.94 -3.30
N ASN A 40 -1.76 -11.25 -2.04
CA ASN A 40 -1.85 -12.64 -1.58
C ASN A 40 -3.01 -13.41 -2.25
N GLN A 41 -4.09 -12.72 -2.61
CA GLN A 41 -5.20 -13.26 -3.39
C GLN A 41 -4.74 -13.78 -4.78
N VAL A 42 -3.81 -13.09 -5.45
CA VAL A 42 -3.41 -13.47 -6.82
C VAL A 42 -2.19 -14.39 -6.91
N LEU A 43 -1.38 -14.51 -5.87
CA LEU A 43 -0.16 -15.35 -5.88
C LEU A 43 -0.41 -16.80 -6.32
N PRO A 44 -1.51 -17.48 -5.92
CA PRO A 44 -1.78 -18.85 -6.38
C PRO A 44 -1.94 -18.99 -7.89
N TYR A 45 -2.31 -17.91 -8.60
CA TYR A 45 -2.50 -17.93 -10.05
C TYR A 45 -1.19 -17.80 -10.84
N LEU A 46 -0.07 -17.43 -10.21
CA LEU A 46 1.24 -17.28 -10.88
C LEU A 46 1.69 -18.53 -11.63
N ARG A 47 1.22 -19.73 -11.25
CA ARG A 47 1.53 -20.98 -11.95
C ARG A 47 0.82 -21.13 -13.30
N PHE A 48 -0.17 -20.29 -13.60
CA PHE A 48 -0.98 -20.35 -14.83
C PHE A 48 -0.69 -19.19 -15.81
N VAL A 49 0.06 -18.17 -15.39
CA VAL A 49 0.25 -16.93 -16.18
C VAL A 49 0.95 -17.13 -17.52
N LYS A 50 1.74 -18.22 -17.68
CA LYS A 50 2.37 -18.54 -18.96
C LYS A 50 1.39 -19.15 -19.96
N GLN A 51 0.33 -19.80 -19.46
CA GLN A 51 -0.70 -20.45 -20.28
C GLN A 51 -1.91 -19.54 -20.52
N ASP A 52 -2.05 -18.48 -19.73
CA ASP A 52 -3.18 -17.55 -19.81
C ASP A 52 -2.70 -16.08 -19.91
N PRO A 53 -2.63 -15.53 -21.15
CA PRO A 53 -2.25 -14.14 -21.37
C PRO A 53 -3.22 -13.11 -20.75
N ARG A 54 -4.48 -13.47 -20.53
CA ARG A 54 -5.45 -12.58 -19.87
C ARG A 54 -5.14 -12.49 -18.39
N LEU A 55 -4.85 -13.60 -17.74
CA LEU A 55 -4.38 -13.62 -16.36
C LEU A 55 -3.07 -12.85 -16.18
N ALA A 56 -2.11 -13.00 -17.10
CA ALA A 56 -0.88 -12.21 -17.06
C ALA A 56 -1.16 -10.70 -17.13
N ARG A 57 -2.16 -10.26 -17.93
CA ARG A 57 -2.60 -8.86 -17.99
C ARG A 57 -3.29 -8.39 -16.71
N VAL A 58 -4.11 -9.22 -16.06
CA VAL A 58 -4.70 -8.89 -14.73
C VAL A 58 -3.59 -8.62 -13.71
N LEU A 59 -2.57 -9.48 -13.65
CA LEU A 59 -1.49 -9.29 -12.69
C LEU A 59 -0.61 -8.07 -13.03
N ALA A 60 -0.38 -7.79 -14.31
CA ALA A 60 0.29 -6.56 -14.74
C ALA A 60 -0.52 -5.31 -14.36
N GLY A 61 -1.83 -5.34 -14.55
CA GLY A 61 -2.75 -4.27 -14.14
C GLY A 61 -2.78 -4.06 -12.63
N LEU A 62 -2.65 -5.13 -11.84
CA LEU A 62 -2.53 -5.03 -10.39
C LEU A 62 -1.20 -4.37 -9.97
N ILE A 63 -0.09 -4.71 -10.63
CA ILE A 63 1.21 -4.04 -10.39
C ILE A 63 1.14 -2.55 -10.72
N ALA A 64 0.51 -2.20 -11.85
CA ALA A 64 0.29 -0.80 -12.21
C ALA A 64 -0.56 -0.08 -11.16
N ARG A 65 -1.66 -0.70 -10.70
CA ARG A 65 -2.51 -0.13 -9.65
C ARG A 65 -1.74 0.06 -8.33
N GLN A 66 -0.99 -0.95 -7.87
CA GLN A 66 -0.21 -0.83 -6.64
C GLN A 66 0.92 0.19 -6.76
N THR A 67 1.48 0.38 -7.97
CA THR A 67 2.44 1.45 -8.25
C THR A 67 1.81 2.81 -7.99
N ASP A 68 0.62 3.07 -8.53
CA ASP A 68 -0.11 4.32 -8.31
C ASP A 68 -0.48 4.53 -6.84
N GLN A 69 -0.87 3.46 -6.14
CA GLN A 69 -1.20 3.50 -4.72
C GLN A 69 -0.01 3.91 -3.86
N VAL A 70 1.16 3.28 -4.09
CA VAL A 70 2.41 3.62 -3.39
C VAL A 70 2.88 5.04 -3.71
N LEU A 71 2.74 5.48 -4.97
CA LEU A 71 3.08 6.85 -5.36
C LEU A 71 2.13 7.88 -4.77
N SER A 72 0.85 7.51 -4.63
CA SER A 72 -0.12 8.36 -3.96
C SER A 72 0.30 8.51 -2.49
N ASP A 73 0.30 7.44 -1.71
CA ASP A 73 0.71 7.50 -0.31
C ASP A 73 1.36 6.17 0.12
N PRO A 74 2.69 6.14 0.31
CA PRO A 74 3.39 4.93 0.72
C PRO A 74 3.14 4.56 2.20
N TYR A 75 2.38 5.37 2.95
CA TYR A 75 1.94 5.04 4.30
C TYR A 75 0.53 4.44 4.35
N ALA A 76 -0.20 4.41 3.24
CA ALA A 76 -1.54 3.86 3.20
C ALA A 76 -1.54 2.35 2.95
N ASN A 77 -2.29 1.60 3.77
CA ASN A 77 -2.51 0.16 3.59
C ASN A 77 -3.63 -0.12 2.58
N ALA A 78 -4.63 0.78 2.47
CA ALA A 78 -5.83 0.53 1.69
C ALA A 78 -6.33 1.74 0.88
N HIS A 79 -6.88 1.46 -0.29
CA HIS A 79 -7.32 2.48 -1.24
C HIS A 79 -8.69 2.13 -1.81
N THR A 80 -9.46 3.17 -2.12
CA THR A 80 -10.72 3.03 -2.86
C THR A 80 -10.45 2.82 -4.35
N GLN A 81 -11.48 2.44 -5.12
CA GLN A 81 -11.31 2.26 -6.56
C GLN A 81 -11.05 3.60 -7.25
N HIS A 82 -11.78 4.64 -6.84
CA HIS A 82 -11.73 5.96 -7.43
C HIS A 82 -11.01 6.96 -6.53
N VAL A 83 -10.13 7.77 -7.12
CA VAL A 83 -9.30 8.76 -6.40
C VAL A 83 -10.10 9.91 -5.78
N TYR A 84 -11.36 10.08 -6.16
CA TYR A 84 -12.27 11.11 -5.63
C TYR A 84 -13.21 10.57 -4.54
N GLU A 85 -13.18 9.26 -4.27
CA GLU A 85 -14.05 8.63 -3.30
C GLU A 85 -13.62 8.96 -1.88
N ALA A 86 -14.57 9.36 -1.03
CA ALA A 86 -14.35 9.59 0.37
C ALA A 86 -14.32 8.26 1.14
N SER A 87 -13.45 8.17 2.13
CA SER A 87 -13.36 6.99 2.99
C SER A 87 -14.30 7.07 4.19
N PRO A 88 -14.88 5.95 4.66
CA PRO A 88 -15.54 5.90 5.97
C PRO A 88 -14.59 6.25 7.13
N ASN A 89 -13.28 6.11 6.92
CA ASN A 89 -12.22 6.46 7.86
C ASN A 89 -11.68 7.90 7.67
N ALA A 90 -12.35 8.76 6.91
CA ALA A 90 -11.87 10.11 6.61
C ALA A 90 -11.67 11.00 7.86
N ALA A 91 -12.28 10.64 9.00
CA ALA A 91 -12.10 11.32 10.27
C ALA A 91 -10.81 10.94 11.02
N ASP A 92 -10.04 9.95 10.54
CA ASP A 92 -8.75 9.59 11.14
C ASP A 92 -7.78 10.78 11.08
N VAL A 93 -7.16 11.08 12.23
CA VAL A 93 -6.17 12.14 12.33
C VAL A 93 -4.80 11.54 12.07
N THR A 94 -4.36 11.65 10.82
CA THR A 94 -3.07 11.13 10.36
C THR A 94 -2.32 12.18 9.56
N SER A 95 -0.99 12.14 9.64
CA SER A 95 -0.15 13.08 8.89
C SER A 95 1.22 12.51 8.57
N SER A 96 1.91 13.16 7.65
CA SER A 96 3.33 12.96 7.35
C SER A 96 4.09 14.27 7.48
N GLN A 97 5.42 14.18 7.44
CA GLN A 97 6.28 15.36 7.50
C GLN A 97 6.06 16.29 6.29
N GLY A 98 5.89 17.59 6.55
CA GLY A 98 5.80 18.64 5.54
C GLY A 98 7.11 19.42 5.38
N TYR A 99 7.04 20.60 4.78
CA TYR A 99 8.20 21.49 4.67
C TYR A 99 8.50 22.17 6.02
N GLY A 100 9.77 22.14 6.45
CA GLY A 100 10.20 22.73 7.71
C GLY A 100 9.48 22.10 8.90
N SER A 101 8.83 22.93 9.73
CA SER A 101 8.07 22.47 10.91
C SER A 101 6.62 22.10 10.61
N SER A 102 6.18 22.16 9.36
CA SER A 102 4.79 21.85 8.98
C SER A 102 4.55 20.33 8.90
N ARG A 103 3.29 19.94 9.03
CA ARG A 103 2.81 18.56 8.80
C ARG A 103 1.73 18.57 7.73
N LEU A 104 1.71 17.53 6.90
CA LEU A 104 0.72 17.36 5.83
C LEU A 104 -0.36 16.39 6.30
N GLY A 105 -1.63 16.78 6.21
CA GLY A 105 -2.75 15.88 6.47
C GLY A 105 -2.67 14.64 5.56
N GLY A 106 -2.85 13.46 6.14
CA GLY A 106 -2.63 12.18 5.45
C GLY A 106 -3.90 11.62 4.81
N MET A 107 -5.05 11.67 5.49
CA MET A 107 -6.31 11.22 4.89
C MET A 107 -6.75 12.18 3.79
N ARG A 108 -7.09 11.62 2.63
CA ARG A 108 -7.60 12.32 1.46
C ARG A 108 -8.41 11.37 0.57
N PRO A 109 -9.24 11.90 -0.34
CA PRO A 109 -9.96 11.06 -1.29
C PRO A 109 -9.05 10.07 -2.03
N GLY A 110 -9.54 8.86 -2.28
CA GLY A 110 -8.75 7.77 -2.86
C GLY A 110 -8.06 6.85 -1.86
N ILE A 111 -7.86 7.28 -0.62
CA ILE A 111 -7.31 6.45 0.47
C ILE A 111 -8.46 5.91 1.30
N PHE A 112 -8.60 4.58 1.38
CA PHE A 112 -9.61 3.94 2.22
C PHE A 112 -9.14 3.87 3.68
N GLU A 113 -7.90 3.50 3.92
CA GLU A 113 -7.30 3.50 5.25
C GLU A 113 -5.81 3.85 5.14
N ARG A 114 -5.32 4.57 6.14
CA ARG A 114 -3.92 5.02 6.21
C ARG A 114 -3.19 4.48 7.42
N LYS A 115 -3.44 3.23 7.79
CA LYS A 115 -2.66 2.53 8.82
C LYS A 115 -1.35 2.07 8.18
N TYR A 116 -0.22 2.59 8.65
CA TYR A 116 1.06 2.19 8.10
C TYR A 116 1.46 0.80 8.58
N GLU A 117 1.47 -0.12 7.62
CA GLU A 117 1.84 -1.52 7.77
C GLU A 117 3.04 -1.79 6.86
N LEU A 118 4.18 -2.18 7.45
CA LEU A 118 5.41 -2.44 6.70
C LEU A 118 5.18 -3.45 5.57
N ASP A 119 4.36 -4.46 5.81
CA ASP A 119 4.09 -5.53 4.85
C ASP A 119 3.23 -5.08 3.66
N SER A 120 2.49 -3.96 3.74
CA SER A 120 1.80 -3.38 2.58
C SER A 120 2.79 -3.03 1.47
N LEU A 121 3.93 -2.44 1.83
CA LEU A 121 5.00 -2.15 0.87
C LEU A 121 5.75 -3.41 0.44
N MET A 122 5.88 -4.40 1.32
CA MET A 122 6.50 -5.68 0.97
C MET A 122 5.63 -6.49 0.02
N ALA A 123 4.29 -6.39 0.12
CA ALA A 123 3.34 -7.02 -0.79
C ALA A 123 3.50 -6.50 -2.21
N PHE A 124 3.63 -5.18 -2.39
CA PHE A 124 3.94 -4.56 -3.67
C PHE A 124 5.24 -5.09 -4.30
N LEU A 125 6.33 -5.14 -3.52
CA LEU A 125 7.61 -5.66 -3.99
C LEU A 125 7.53 -7.17 -4.30
N LYS A 126 6.84 -7.94 -3.45
CA LYS A 126 6.62 -9.38 -3.62
C LYS A 126 5.84 -9.67 -4.90
N LEU A 127 4.74 -8.95 -5.15
CA LEU A 127 3.96 -9.09 -6.39
C LEU A 127 4.83 -8.81 -7.61
N SER A 128 5.52 -7.67 -7.61
CA SER A 128 6.40 -7.23 -8.70
C SER A 128 7.46 -8.28 -9.04
N ARG A 129 8.20 -8.75 -8.02
CA ARG A 129 9.24 -9.77 -8.19
C ARG A 129 8.64 -11.11 -8.64
N SER A 130 7.52 -11.52 -8.06
CA SER A 130 6.92 -12.83 -8.34
C SER A 130 6.34 -12.90 -9.74
N TYR A 131 5.73 -11.82 -10.22
CA TYR A 131 5.29 -11.67 -11.60
C TYR A 131 6.47 -11.80 -12.56
N TYR A 132 7.52 -10.99 -12.39
CA TYR A 132 8.68 -11.03 -13.27
C TYR A 132 9.36 -12.40 -13.30
N ALA A 133 9.51 -13.04 -12.13
CA ALA A 133 10.06 -14.38 -12.05
C ALA A 133 9.22 -15.43 -12.79
N ALA A 134 7.89 -15.26 -12.82
CA ALA A 134 6.98 -16.18 -13.49
C ALA A 134 6.86 -15.93 -15.00
N THR A 135 6.90 -14.67 -15.45
CA THR A 135 6.61 -14.30 -16.85
C THR A 135 7.86 -13.94 -17.66
N GLY A 136 8.88 -13.37 -17.00
CA GLY A 136 10.00 -12.70 -17.66
C GLY A 136 9.61 -11.36 -18.31
N ASP A 137 8.38 -10.90 -18.13
CA ASP A 137 7.85 -9.68 -18.78
C ASP A 137 8.27 -8.41 -18.01
N PRO A 138 9.10 -7.54 -18.61
CA PRO A 138 9.54 -6.32 -17.95
C PRO A 138 8.54 -5.15 -18.08
N ALA A 139 7.47 -5.28 -18.87
CA ALA A 139 6.59 -4.17 -19.24
C ALA A 139 6.04 -3.37 -18.04
N PRO A 140 5.63 -3.98 -16.91
CA PRO A 140 5.15 -3.22 -15.75
C PRO A 140 6.21 -2.36 -15.03
N PHE A 141 7.51 -2.56 -15.28
CA PHE A 141 8.59 -1.97 -14.47
C PHE A 141 9.17 -0.68 -15.07
N GLY A 142 8.27 0.22 -15.48
CA GLY A 142 8.58 1.54 -16.05
C GLY A 142 9.06 2.57 -15.02
N GLN A 143 9.07 3.84 -15.44
CA GLN A 143 9.55 4.95 -14.61
C GLN A 143 8.73 5.12 -13.32
N GLN A 144 7.41 5.02 -13.42
CA GLN A 144 6.52 5.16 -12.25
C GLN A 144 6.79 4.06 -11.21
N TRP A 145 6.98 2.82 -11.64
CA TRP A 145 7.33 1.72 -10.75
C TRP A 145 8.66 1.97 -10.03
N ARG A 146 9.69 2.46 -10.74
CA ARG A 146 10.97 2.83 -10.11
C ARG A 146 10.81 3.97 -9.10
N SER A 147 9.99 4.96 -9.40
CA SER A 147 9.65 6.02 -8.45
C SER A 147 8.93 5.47 -7.21
N ALA A 148 8.00 4.53 -7.38
CA ALA A 148 7.34 3.85 -6.26
C ALA A 148 8.34 3.09 -5.39
N VAL A 149 9.27 2.34 -5.98
CA VAL A 149 10.36 1.66 -5.24
C VAL A 149 11.25 2.65 -4.50
N ALA A 150 11.55 3.81 -5.10
CA ALA A 150 12.29 4.87 -4.42
C ALA A 150 11.53 5.43 -3.21
N SER A 151 10.21 5.63 -3.33
CA SER A 151 9.32 6.01 -2.22
C SER A 151 9.31 4.96 -1.11
N VAL A 152 9.21 3.67 -1.45
CA VAL A 152 9.31 2.57 -0.47
C VAL A 152 10.63 2.68 0.30
N ARG A 153 11.76 2.80 -0.41
CA ARG A 153 13.07 2.94 0.23
C ARG A 153 13.16 4.16 1.14
N ALA A 154 12.56 5.29 0.75
CA ALA A 154 12.54 6.50 1.55
C ALA A 154 11.75 6.30 2.86
N VAL A 155 10.56 5.68 2.80
CA VAL A 155 9.77 5.35 3.99
C VAL A 155 10.51 4.40 4.92
N LEU A 156 11.10 3.32 4.38
CA LEU A 156 11.88 2.38 5.19
C LEU A 156 13.06 3.07 5.90
N ARG A 157 13.74 4.00 5.22
CA ARG A 157 14.83 4.77 5.84
C ARG A 157 14.33 5.73 6.91
N ALA A 158 13.23 6.43 6.67
CA ALA A 158 12.64 7.34 7.64
C ALA A 158 12.24 6.61 8.94
N LEU A 159 11.63 5.43 8.80
CA LEU A 159 11.14 4.65 9.92
C LEU A 159 12.22 3.82 10.65
N GLN A 160 13.48 3.91 10.23
CA GLN A 160 14.64 3.45 11.01
C GLN A 160 15.04 4.41 12.14
N ALA A 161 14.52 5.65 12.16
CA ALA A 161 14.79 6.59 13.24
C ALA A 161 14.21 6.10 14.57
N SER A 162 14.94 6.37 15.66
CA SER A 162 14.41 6.26 17.02
C SER A 162 13.42 7.37 17.34
N SER A 163 12.57 7.16 18.34
CA SER A 163 11.61 8.18 18.79
C SER A 163 12.30 9.47 19.25
N ALA A 164 13.50 9.36 19.83
CA ALA A 164 14.28 10.53 20.25
C ALA A 164 14.86 11.32 19.07
N GLU A 165 15.20 10.66 17.96
CA GLU A 165 15.61 11.34 16.73
C GLU A 165 14.42 12.04 16.07
N GLU A 166 13.27 11.36 15.98
CA GLU A 166 12.04 11.94 15.43
C GLU A 166 11.57 13.18 16.20
N ALA A 167 11.67 13.17 17.53
CA ALA A 167 11.30 14.30 18.37
C ALA A 167 12.18 15.56 18.12
N ARG A 168 13.36 15.38 17.52
CA ARG A 168 14.28 16.48 17.18
C ARG A 168 14.13 16.95 15.72
N LEU A 169 13.38 16.23 14.89
CA LEU A 169 13.16 16.61 13.50
C LEU A 169 12.23 17.83 13.42
N PRO A 170 12.52 18.81 12.55
CA PRO A 170 11.54 19.82 12.17
C PRO A 170 10.29 19.12 11.61
N GLY A 171 9.14 19.34 12.24
CA GLY A 171 7.88 18.69 11.86
C GLY A 171 7.63 17.33 12.54
N GLY A 172 8.57 16.83 13.34
CA GLY A 172 8.42 15.63 14.17
C GLY A 172 8.53 14.31 13.39
N PRO A 173 7.82 13.24 13.82
CA PRO A 173 7.95 11.91 13.24
C PRO A 173 7.41 11.84 11.81
N ALA A 174 7.97 10.91 11.02
CA ALA A 174 7.68 10.75 9.60
C ALA A 174 6.21 10.40 9.32
N TYR A 175 5.55 9.77 10.29
CA TYR A 175 4.16 9.33 10.22
C TYR A 175 3.48 9.48 11.59
N THR A 176 2.23 9.93 11.60
CA THR A 176 1.36 9.87 12.78
C THR A 176 -0.02 9.33 12.43
N PHE A 177 -0.69 8.75 13.41
CA PHE A 177 -2.05 8.26 13.27
C PHE A 177 -2.80 8.23 14.60
N ALA A 178 -4.00 8.79 14.63
CA ALA A 178 -4.93 8.67 15.73
C ALA A 178 -6.35 8.43 15.21
N ARG A 179 -7.06 7.49 15.83
CA ARG A 179 -8.46 7.17 15.55
C ARG A 179 -9.27 7.21 16.84
N SER A 180 -10.50 7.71 16.75
CA SER A 180 -11.49 7.55 17.81
C SER A 180 -12.07 6.14 17.73
N SER A 181 -11.60 5.24 18.58
CA SER A 181 -12.05 3.84 18.65
C SER A 181 -12.13 3.38 20.10
N SER A 182 -13.04 2.46 20.40
CA SER A 182 -13.08 1.75 21.68
C SER A 182 -11.99 0.68 21.77
N ALA A 183 -11.43 0.25 20.64
CA ALA A 183 -10.31 -0.68 20.58
C ALA A 183 -8.98 0.08 20.68
N PRO A 184 -8.17 -0.12 21.74
CA PRO A 184 -6.91 0.60 21.91
C PRO A 184 -5.87 0.25 20.83
N THR A 185 -6.00 -0.92 20.19
CA THR A 185 -5.12 -1.37 19.09
C THR A 185 -5.43 -0.72 17.75
N ASP A 186 -6.52 0.04 17.64
CA ASP A 186 -6.90 0.76 16.42
C ASP A 186 -6.31 2.17 16.32
N THR A 187 -5.49 2.58 17.30
CA THR A 187 -4.84 3.89 17.36
C THR A 187 -3.43 3.77 17.89
N LEU A 188 -2.59 4.79 17.70
CA LEU A 188 -1.23 4.81 18.22
C LEU A 188 -1.15 5.60 19.53
N LEU A 189 -0.29 5.15 20.45
CA LEU A 189 0.04 5.91 21.66
C LEU A 189 0.54 7.31 21.27
N HIS A 190 -0.14 8.35 21.76
CA HIS A 190 0.10 9.76 21.42
C HIS A 190 0.17 10.07 19.90
N GLY A 191 -0.41 9.21 19.07
CA GLY A 191 -0.36 9.34 17.62
C GLY A 191 0.96 8.93 16.96
N VAL A 192 1.97 8.51 17.73
CA VAL A 192 3.34 8.21 17.25
C VAL A 192 3.79 6.77 17.54
N GLY A 193 3.06 6.06 18.40
CA GLY A 193 3.35 4.69 18.79
C GLY A 193 4.27 4.63 20.01
N GLU A 194 4.63 3.40 20.39
CA GLU A 194 5.52 3.16 21.52
C GLU A 194 6.95 3.65 21.25
N PRO A 195 7.68 4.12 22.29
CA PRO A 195 9.08 4.52 22.14
C PRO A 195 9.96 3.39 21.60
N ALA A 196 10.81 3.73 20.63
CA ALA A 196 11.72 2.78 20.00
C ALA A 196 13.14 3.33 19.88
N ALA A 197 14.13 2.46 20.12
CA ALA A 197 15.54 2.74 19.85
C ALA A 197 15.92 2.43 18.39
N ARG A 198 17.02 3.02 17.92
CA ARG A 198 17.56 2.72 16.60
C ARG A 198 18.25 1.35 16.64
N THR A 199 17.78 0.42 15.81
CA THR A 199 18.30 -0.96 15.73
C THR A 199 18.78 -1.36 14.34
N GLY A 200 18.57 -0.50 13.34
CA GLY A 200 18.75 -0.84 11.92
C GLY A 200 17.51 -1.46 11.28
N MET A 201 16.50 -1.87 12.07
CA MET A 201 15.18 -2.27 11.56
C MET A 201 14.34 -1.04 11.18
N SER A 202 13.44 -1.21 10.21
CA SER A 202 12.36 -0.25 9.94
C SER A 202 11.15 -0.60 10.81
N ARG A 203 10.57 0.38 11.50
CA ARG A 203 9.36 0.17 12.30
C ARG A 203 8.15 -0.14 11.42
N SER A 204 7.20 -0.90 11.97
CA SER A 204 5.80 -0.98 11.50
C SER A 204 4.92 -0.38 12.58
N MET A 205 3.90 0.40 12.20
CA MET A 205 3.02 1.06 13.17
C MET A 205 1.78 0.22 13.46
N PHE A 206 1.34 -0.57 12.48
CA PHE A 206 0.27 -1.55 12.58
C PHE A 206 0.74 -2.92 12.05
N TRP A 207 -0.10 -3.95 12.23
CA TRP A 207 0.13 -5.32 11.80
C TRP A 207 -1.04 -5.85 10.96
#